data_AF-A0A4S4FAK4-F1
#
_entry.id   AF-A0A4S4FAK4-F1
#
_cell.length_a   1.000
_cell.length_b   1.000
_cell.length_c   1.000
_cell.angle_alpha   90.00
_cell.angle_beta   90.00
_cell.angle_gamma   90.00
#
_symmetry.space_group_name_H-M   'P 1'
#
loop_
_entity.id
_entity.type
_entity.pdbx_description
1 polymer ?
#
loop_
_entity_poly.entity_id
_entity_poly.type
_entity_poly.pdbx_seq_one_letter_code
_entity_poly.pdbx_strand_id
1 'polypeptide(L)'
;MTQETAPLSTPDGADADNTREQLAESPVAAGSAGSWSPRRPLPLNHYSLGIVDNDPLVLDLLARSFTTVNAPLHVRWSFTDPHQAWLACDDESTCPQVVLTDIEMPGMNGRELFRRLRASHPNVVVIGISAFPDSVAEPGLVVLPKESRIEEIVHLAGMLLHDESLICWYELPAQINPLSPSELQTLDHYAQGKTTLCIAHTMHVSESSVKTFVKRACKKLGVHSRTEAIVMCVHNNWI
;
A
#
# COMPACT_ATOMS: atom_id res chain seq x y z
N MET A 1 -40.46 64.85 12.19
CA MET A 1 -40.32 65.42 13.56
C MET A 1 -41.70 65.24 14.17
N THR A 2 -41.96 64.35 15.12
CA THR A 2 -41.22 63.96 16.32
C THR A 2 -41.84 62.63 16.83
N GLN A 3 -41.09 61.95 17.69
CA GLN A 3 -41.23 60.56 18.13
C GLN A 3 -42.57 60.19 18.77
N GLU A 4 -42.99 58.95 18.51
CA GLU A 4 -44.11 58.25 19.12
C GLU A 4 -43.54 57.23 20.13
N THR A 5 -43.90 57.41 21.41
CA THR A 5 -43.64 56.43 22.48
C THR A 5 -44.84 56.39 23.41
N ALA A 6 -45.52 55.24 23.46
CA ALA A 6 -46.47 54.85 24.50
C ALA A 6 -46.63 53.30 24.52
N PRO A 7 -47.07 52.70 25.65
CA PRO A 7 -46.47 51.45 26.14
C PRO A 7 -47.41 50.23 26.28
N LEU A 8 -46.77 49.08 26.53
CA LEU A 8 -47.12 47.86 27.30
C LEU A 8 -48.56 47.28 27.34
N SER A 9 -48.59 45.97 27.02
CA SER A 9 -49.30 44.85 27.67
C SER A 9 -50.75 44.53 27.27
N THR A 10 -50.97 43.33 26.69
CA THR A 10 -51.41 42.10 27.39
C THR A 10 -51.38 40.85 26.48
N PRO A 11 -51.45 39.62 27.06
CA PRO A 11 -51.04 38.35 26.43
C PRO A 11 -52.24 37.51 25.94
N ASP A 12 -52.00 36.49 25.10
CA ASP A 12 -52.88 35.32 25.06
C ASP A 12 -52.25 34.07 24.38
N GLY A 13 -52.59 32.89 24.94
CA GLY A 13 -52.45 31.54 24.35
C GLY A 13 -51.13 30.79 24.65
N ALA A 14 -50.98 29.90 25.65
CA ALA A 14 -51.69 28.67 26.04
C ALA A 14 -50.90 27.38 25.65
N ASP A 15 -51.04 26.36 26.51
CA ASP A 15 -50.59 24.95 26.46
C ASP A 15 -49.16 24.67 26.99
N ALA A 16 -48.93 24.21 28.23
CA ALA A 16 -49.36 23.00 28.95
C ALA A 16 -48.62 21.71 28.54
N ASP A 17 -47.57 21.34 29.29
CA ASP A 17 -47.26 20.00 29.85
C ASP A 17 -45.83 20.03 30.45
N ASN A 18 -45.66 20.15 31.76
CA ASN A 18 -45.66 19.11 32.80
C ASN A 18 -44.41 18.20 32.84
N THR A 19 -43.84 18.14 34.05
CA THR A 19 -43.05 17.05 34.66
C THR A 19 -41.54 16.91 34.37
N ARG A 20 -40.76 17.72 35.08
CA ARG A 20 -39.83 17.32 36.17
C ARG A 20 -39.39 15.85 36.21
N GLU A 21 -38.10 15.59 35.95
CA GLU A 21 -37.38 14.43 36.49
C GLU A 21 -36.12 14.89 37.24
N GLN A 22 -36.05 14.50 38.51
CA GLN A 22 -34.90 14.59 39.41
C GLN A 22 -34.27 13.21 39.55
N LEU A 23 -32.94 13.18 39.48
CA LEU A 23 -32.00 12.41 40.33
C LEU A 23 -32.25 10.92 40.54
N ALA A 24 -31.36 10.10 39.99
CA ALA A 24 -30.89 8.88 40.65
C ALA A 24 -29.41 8.64 40.32
N GLU A 25 -28.63 8.46 41.38
CA GLU A 25 -27.20 8.17 41.38
C GLU A 25 -26.90 6.74 40.86
N SER A 26 -25.64 6.58 40.44
CA SER A 26 -24.99 5.34 39.99
C SER A 26 -25.16 4.12 40.90
N PRO A 27 -24.89 2.92 40.34
CA PRO A 27 -23.99 1.98 41.00
C PRO A 27 -22.77 1.67 40.13
N VAL A 28 -21.61 1.66 40.78
CA VAL A 28 -20.33 1.19 40.25
C VAL A 28 -20.39 -0.33 40.07
N ALA A 29 -20.09 -0.82 38.86
CA ALA A 29 -19.67 -2.20 38.62
C ALA A 29 -18.56 -2.23 37.56
N ALA A 30 -17.47 -2.91 37.92
CA ALA A 30 -16.24 -3.01 37.17
C ALA A 30 -16.32 -3.98 35.98
N GLY A 31 -15.53 -3.71 34.94
CA GLY A 31 -14.88 -4.78 34.16
C GLY A 31 -15.24 -4.91 32.67
N SER A 32 -14.19 -4.71 31.86
CA SER A 32 -13.87 -5.43 30.62
C SER A 32 -14.43 -4.95 29.26
N ALA A 33 -13.49 -4.94 28.30
CA ALA A 33 -13.63 -4.83 26.85
C ALA A 33 -14.26 -3.54 26.32
N GLY A 34 -13.40 -2.58 25.96
CA GLY A 34 -13.78 -1.42 25.15
C GLY A 34 -14.52 -1.88 23.89
N SER A 35 -15.78 -1.48 23.81
CA SER A 35 -16.64 -1.72 22.66
C SER A 35 -16.01 -1.07 21.42
N TRP A 36 -15.57 -1.90 20.47
CA TRP A 36 -15.23 -1.45 19.12
C TRP A 36 -16.46 -0.76 18.54
N SER A 37 -16.39 0.57 18.41
CA SER A 37 -17.34 1.33 17.60
C SER A 37 -16.78 1.36 16.18
N PRO A 38 -17.50 0.89 15.14
CA PRO A 38 -17.04 1.06 13.78
C PRO A 38 -16.91 2.56 13.52
N ARG A 39 -15.68 3.03 13.32
CA ARG A 39 -15.42 4.42 12.93
C ARG A 39 -16.24 4.69 11.68
N ARG A 40 -17.02 5.77 11.73
CA ARG A 40 -17.84 6.31 10.63
C ARG A 40 -17.07 6.18 9.30
N PRO A 41 -17.66 5.67 8.20
CA PRO A 41 -16.95 5.57 6.92
C PRO A 41 -16.46 6.96 6.51
N LEU A 42 -15.14 7.10 6.33
CA LEU A 42 -14.57 8.31 5.72
C LEU A 42 -14.99 8.34 4.24
N PRO A 43 -15.33 9.51 3.67
CA PRO A 43 -15.76 9.60 2.29
C PRO A 43 -14.64 9.15 1.32
N LEU A 44 -15.06 8.53 0.22
CA LEU A 44 -14.22 8.09 -0.89
C LEU A 44 -13.43 9.30 -1.46
N ASN A 45 -12.12 9.14 -1.71
CA ASN A 45 -11.15 10.08 -2.35
C ASN A 45 -10.18 10.84 -1.41
N HIS A 46 -9.25 10.16 -0.74
CA HIS A 46 -8.35 10.84 0.22
C HIS A 46 -6.90 11.07 -0.22
N TYR A 47 -6.36 10.37 -1.22
CA TYR A 47 -4.94 10.50 -1.56
C TYR A 47 -4.73 10.79 -3.03
N SER A 48 -3.81 11.71 -3.29
CA SER A 48 -3.36 12.07 -4.61
C SER A 48 -1.93 11.57 -4.86
N LEU A 49 -1.73 11.09 -6.09
CA LEU A 49 -0.54 10.45 -6.59
C LEU A 49 0.05 11.27 -7.75
N GLY A 50 1.33 11.58 -7.67
CA GLY A 50 2.13 12.03 -8.80
C GLY A 50 2.94 10.88 -9.39
N ILE A 51 2.97 10.74 -10.73
CA ILE A 51 3.75 9.70 -11.40
C ILE A 51 4.85 10.35 -12.24
N VAL A 52 6.07 9.82 -12.17
CA VAL A 52 7.21 10.26 -12.97
C VAL A 52 7.88 9.05 -13.63
N ASP A 53 7.89 9.01 -14.95
CA ASP A 53 8.57 8.00 -15.75
C ASP A 53 8.85 8.62 -17.13
N ASN A 54 10.05 8.41 -17.68
CA ASN A 54 10.44 9.02 -18.95
C ASN A 54 9.73 8.41 -20.18
N ASP A 55 8.97 7.32 -20.01
CA ASP A 55 8.13 6.72 -21.04
C ASP A 55 6.65 7.16 -20.90
N PRO A 56 6.11 7.93 -21.86
CA PRO A 56 4.71 8.38 -21.83
C PRO A 56 3.69 7.23 -21.90
N LEU A 57 4.05 6.07 -22.46
CA LEU A 57 3.18 4.90 -22.50
C LEU A 57 3.08 4.25 -21.11
N VAL A 58 4.18 4.24 -20.35
CA VAL A 58 4.20 3.74 -18.97
C VAL A 58 3.34 4.64 -18.08
N LEU A 59 3.45 5.97 -18.24
CA LEU A 59 2.60 6.92 -17.51
C LEU A 59 1.11 6.67 -17.74
N ASP A 60 0.69 6.55 -19.02
CA ASP A 60 -0.71 6.28 -19.37
C ASP A 60 -1.19 4.91 -18.85
N LEU A 61 -0.35 3.87 -18.97
CA LEU A 61 -0.65 2.54 -18.45
C LEU A 61 -0.85 2.55 -16.93
N LEU A 62 0.07 3.15 -16.18
CA LEU A 62 -0.02 3.22 -14.72
C LEU A 62 -1.26 4.02 -14.32
N ALA A 63 -1.47 5.20 -14.90
CA ALA A 63 -2.63 6.04 -14.57
C ALA A 63 -3.97 5.33 -14.82
N ARG A 64 -4.08 4.61 -15.93
CA ARG A 64 -5.26 3.78 -16.22
C ARG A 64 -5.36 2.60 -15.27
N SER A 65 -4.26 1.98 -14.90
CA SER A 65 -4.25 0.82 -14.01
C SER A 65 -4.76 1.18 -12.61
N PHE A 66 -4.28 2.29 -12.02
CA PHE A 66 -4.79 2.82 -10.76
C PHE A 66 -6.30 3.07 -10.81
N THR A 67 -6.78 3.66 -11.92
CA THR A 67 -8.22 3.90 -12.13
C THR A 67 -9.00 2.60 -12.28
N THR A 68 -8.48 1.64 -13.05
CA THR A 68 -9.16 0.37 -13.40
C THR A 68 -9.39 -0.50 -12.18
N VAL A 69 -8.41 -0.56 -11.27
CA VAL A 69 -8.55 -1.33 -10.03
C VAL A 69 -9.27 -0.55 -8.91
N ASN A 70 -9.73 0.68 -9.20
CA ASN A 70 -10.37 1.57 -8.24
C ASN A 70 -9.51 1.79 -6.98
N ALA A 71 -8.23 2.08 -7.21
CA ALA A 71 -7.26 2.36 -6.15
C ALA A 71 -7.62 3.65 -5.38
N PRO A 72 -7.31 3.73 -4.08
CA PRO A 72 -7.56 4.90 -3.23
C PRO A 72 -6.54 6.02 -3.45
N LEU A 73 -5.60 5.84 -4.39
CA LEU A 73 -4.62 6.82 -4.84
C LEU A 73 -5.03 7.36 -6.22
N HIS A 74 -5.48 8.62 -6.28
CA HIS A 74 -5.90 9.26 -7.52
C HIS A 74 -4.73 9.96 -8.20
N VAL A 75 -4.49 9.68 -9.48
CA VAL A 75 -3.41 10.31 -10.23
C VAL A 75 -3.74 11.78 -10.49
N ARG A 76 -3.00 12.68 -9.84
CA ARG A 76 -3.18 14.13 -9.97
C ARG A 76 -2.45 14.68 -11.19
N TRP A 77 -1.26 14.14 -11.44
CA TRP A 77 -0.44 14.47 -12.58
C TRP A 77 0.49 13.31 -12.90
N SER A 78 0.95 13.29 -14.14
CA SER A 78 1.98 12.39 -14.62
C SER A 78 2.92 13.20 -15.51
N PHE A 79 4.23 13.06 -15.28
CA PHE A 79 5.24 13.83 -15.99
C PHE A 79 6.36 12.92 -16.47
N THR A 80 6.88 13.21 -17.66
CA THR A 80 8.08 12.54 -18.19
C THR A 80 9.37 13.17 -17.68
N ASP A 81 9.27 14.34 -17.03
CA ASP A 81 10.40 15.09 -16.50
C ASP A 81 10.26 15.30 -14.98
N PRO A 82 11.21 14.81 -14.17
CA PRO A 82 11.20 15.00 -12.72
C PRO A 82 11.29 16.48 -12.29
N HIS A 83 11.80 17.40 -13.13
CA HIS A 83 11.78 18.82 -12.79
C HIS A 83 10.35 19.37 -12.73
N GLN A 84 9.46 18.90 -13.60
CA GLN A 84 8.03 19.26 -13.58
C GLN A 84 7.36 18.74 -12.29
N ALA A 85 7.70 17.53 -11.88
CA ALA A 85 7.22 16.95 -10.62
C ALA A 85 7.65 17.78 -9.41
N TRP A 86 8.91 18.20 -9.34
CA TRP A 86 9.39 19.06 -8.25
C TRP A 86 8.64 20.40 -8.20
N LEU A 87 8.46 21.06 -9.35
CA LEU A 87 7.72 22.32 -9.42
C LEU A 87 6.24 22.15 -9.03
N ALA A 88 5.60 21.06 -9.45
CA ALA A 88 4.21 20.76 -9.08
C ALA A 88 4.05 20.44 -7.58
N CYS A 89 5.10 19.97 -6.91
CA CYS A 89 5.08 19.79 -5.45
C CYS A 89 5.21 21.11 -4.68
N ASP A 90 5.78 22.16 -5.28
CA ASP A 90 5.94 23.48 -4.65
C ASP A 90 4.61 24.26 -4.59
N ASP A 91 3.67 23.95 -5.50
CA ASP A 91 2.31 24.47 -5.47
C ASP A 91 1.40 23.56 -4.60
N GLU A 92 0.90 24.12 -3.49
CA GLU A 92 0.03 23.43 -2.52
C GLU A 92 -1.23 22.84 -3.16
N SER A 93 -1.73 23.43 -4.24
CA SER A 93 -2.92 22.94 -4.95
C SER A 93 -2.63 21.71 -5.83
N THR A 94 -1.37 21.48 -6.18
CA THR A 94 -0.92 20.37 -7.03
C THR A 94 0.00 19.39 -6.32
N CYS A 95 0.39 19.65 -5.08
CA CYS A 95 1.25 18.78 -4.30
C CYS A 95 0.54 17.45 -3.94
N PRO A 96 1.07 16.28 -4.35
CA PRO A 96 0.48 15.00 -4.02
C PRO A 96 0.94 14.50 -2.64
N GLN A 97 0.23 13.51 -2.09
CA GLN A 97 0.66 12.83 -0.87
C GLN A 97 1.71 11.75 -1.18
N VAL A 98 1.64 11.17 -2.38
CA VAL A 98 2.54 10.12 -2.83
C VAL A 98 3.12 10.49 -4.20
N VAL A 99 4.42 10.29 -4.39
CA VAL A 99 5.10 10.37 -5.68
C VAL A 99 5.66 9.00 -6.01
N LEU A 100 5.29 8.46 -7.16
CA LEU A 100 5.83 7.24 -7.75
C LEU A 100 6.78 7.63 -8.86
N THR A 101 8.07 7.35 -8.72
CA THR A 101 9.09 7.81 -9.68
C THR A 101 9.92 6.64 -10.18
N ASP A 102 10.19 6.60 -11.48
CA ASP A 102 11.29 5.81 -12.00
C ASP A 102 12.60 6.30 -11.37
N ILE A 103 13.48 5.38 -11.01
CA ILE A 103 14.80 5.71 -10.48
C ILE A 103 15.76 6.08 -11.61
N GLU A 104 15.68 5.40 -12.74
CA GLU A 104 16.67 5.51 -13.82
C GLU A 104 16.18 6.43 -14.95
N MET A 105 16.24 7.74 -14.71
CA MET A 105 15.93 8.75 -15.72
C MET A 105 17.17 9.56 -16.14
N PRO A 106 17.27 9.97 -17.42
CA PRO A 106 18.34 10.83 -17.89
C PRO A 106 18.27 12.24 -17.27
N GLY A 107 19.42 12.78 -16.87
CA GLY A 107 19.51 14.09 -16.21
C GLY A 107 19.27 14.00 -14.71
N MET A 108 18.22 14.66 -14.22
CA MET A 108 17.78 14.51 -12.83
C MET A 108 17.13 13.13 -12.69
N ASN A 109 17.66 12.28 -11.82
CA ASN A 109 17.13 10.93 -11.61
C ASN A 109 16.14 10.89 -10.43
N GLY A 110 15.39 9.78 -10.29
CA GLY A 110 14.39 9.65 -9.22
C GLY A 110 14.98 9.80 -7.80
N ARG A 111 16.26 9.46 -7.60
CA ARG A 111 16.96 9.66 -6.31
C ARG A 111 17.19 11.14 -6.00
N GLU A 112 17.59 11.92 -7.01
CA GLU A 112 17.75 13.36 -6.87
C GLU A 112 16.39 14.03 -6.57
N LEU A 113 15.32 13.59 -7.25
CA LEU A 113 13.96 14.04 -6.95
C LEU A 113 13.58 13.72 -5.49
N PHE A 114 13.81 12.48 -5.04
CA PHE A 114 13.61 12.08 -3.65
C PHE A 114 14.37 12.98 -2.66
N ARG A 115 15.68 13.18 -2.87
CA ARG A 115 16.49 14.00 -1.96
C ARG A 115 15.97 15.44 -1.85
N ARG A 116 15.53 16.03 -2.96
CA ARG A 116 14.93 17.38 -2.95
C ARG A 116 13.56 17.41 -2.27
N LEU A 117 12.67 16.48 -2.60
CA LEU A 117 11.35 16.42 -1.96
C LEU A 117 11.47 16.13 -0.47
N ARG A 118 12.40 15.29 -0.04
CA ARG A 118 12.63 15.02 1.38
C ARG A 118 13.09 16.25 2.16
N ALA A 119 13.85 17.14 1.53
CA ALA A 119 14.33 18.38 2.14
C ALA A 119 13.26 19.48 2.19
N SER A 120 12.49 19.67 1.12
CA SER A 120 11.51 20.77 1.00
C SER A 120 10.09 20.37 1.41
N HIS A 121 9.70 19.12 1.22
CA HIS A 121 8.35 18.59 1.37
C HIS A 121 8.36 17.25 2.14
N PRO A 122 8.75 17.23 3.44
CA PRO A 122 8.97 15.99 4.19
C PRO A 122 7.72 15.12 4.37
N ASN A 123 6.53 15.69 4.15
CA ASN A 123 5.23 15.00 4.20
C ASN A 123 4.88 14.25 2.91
N VAL A 124 5.61 14.50 1.81
CA VAL A 124 5.41 13.78 0.55
C VAL A 124 6.14 12.45 0.63
N VAL A 125 5.39 11.36 0.51
CA VAL A 125 5.95 10.01 0.40
C VAL A 125 6.46 9.80 -1.02
N VAL A 126 7.69 9.35 -1.17
CA VAL A 126 8.28 9.02 -2.47
C VAL A 126 8.58 7.53 -2.52
N ILE A 127 8.07 6.87 -3.56
CA ILE A 127 8.31 5.46 -3.86
C ILE A 127 9.04 5.41 -5.19
N GLY A 128 10.20 4.76 -5.21
CA GLY A 128 10.94 4.48 -6.43
C GLY A 128 10.40 3.25 -7.14
N ILE A 129 10.49 3.22 -8.46
CA ILE A 129 10.35 2.01 -9.26
C ILE A 129 11.62 1.82 -10.09
N SER A 130 12.14 0.59 -10.16
CA SER A 130 13.34 0.27 -10.96
C SER A 130 13.30 -1.16 -11.52
N ALA A 131 14.03 -1.40 -12.61
CA ALA A 131 14.32 -2.76 -13.08
C ALA A 131 15.30 -3.50 -12.17
N PHE A 132 16.08 -2.78 -11.36
CA PHE A 132 17.09 -3.33 -10.45
C PHE A 132 16.96 -2.69 -9.05
N PRO A 133 15.88 -2.97 -8.30
CA PRO A 133 15.60 -2.31 -7.01
C PRO A 133 16.72 -2.54 -5.98
N ASP A 134 17.30 -3.75 -5.93
CA ASP A 134 18.39 -4.09 -5.00
C ASP A 134 19.68 -3.29 -5.22
N SER A 135 19.84 -2.71 -6.42
CA SER A 135 21.01 -1.88 -6.75
C SER A 135 20.87 -0.44 -6.26
N VAL A 136 19.70 -0.04 -5.77
CA VAL A 136 19.43 1.34 -5.34
C VAL A 136 19.69 1.50 -3.84
N ALA A 137 20.88 1.99 -3.50
CA ALA A 137 21.24 2.34 -2.13
C ALA A 137 21.00 3.84 -1.85
N GLU A 138 19.76 4.21 -1.51
CA GLU A 138 19.40 5.58 -1.10
C GLU A 138 18.64 5.54 0.25
N PRO A 139 19.24 6.03 1.35
CA PRO A 139 18.63 5.92 2.69
C PRO A 139 17.25 6.58 2.78
N GLY A 140 16.26 5.79 3.22
CA GLY A 140 14.88 6.26 3.40
C GLY A 140 14.02 6.26 2.13
N LEU A 141 14.60 5.95 0.96
CA LEU A 141 13.84 5.70 -0.26
C LEU A 141 13.54 4.20 -0.37
N VAL A 142 12.27 3.85 -0.50
CA VAL A 142 11.85 2.48 -0.81
C VAL A 142 11.68 2.37 -2.32
N VAL A 143 12.23 1.31 -2.91
CA VAL A 143 12.19 1.06 -4.36
C VAL A 143 11.55 -0.29 -4.63
N LEU A 144 10.58 -0.30 -5.54
CA LEU A 144 9.87 -1.50 -6.00
C LEU A 144 10.34 -1.91 -7.42
N PRO A 145 10.22 -3.20 -7.79
CA PRO A 145 10.33 -3.64 -9.18
C PRO A 145 9.34 -2.92 -10.11
N LYS A 146 9.68 -2.73 -11.39
CA LYS A 146 8.75 -2.18 -12.40
C LYS A 146 7.50 -3.03 -12.63
N GLU A 147 7.58 -4.31 -12.28
CA GLU A 147 6.51 -5.29 -12.38
C GLU A 147 5.61 -5.32 -11.14
N SER A 148 5.90 -4.51 -10.11
CA SER A 148 5.08 -4.45 -8.90
C SER A 148 3.64 -4.07 -9.22
N ARG A 149 2.73 -4.76 -8.53
CA ARG A 149 1.30 -4.54 -8.73
C ARG A 149 0.85 -3.25 -8.07
N ILE A 150 -0.27 -2.70 -8.55
CA ILE A 150 -0.87 -1.49 -7.98
C ILE A 150 -1.20 -1.69 -6.50
N GLU A 151 -1.63 -2.89 -6.10
CA GLU A 151 -1.97 -3.18 -4.71
C GLU A 151 -0.77 -3.16 -3.78
N GLU A 152 0.41 -3.59 -4.26
CA GLU A 152 1.67 -3.48 -3.51
C GLU A 152 2.08 -2.02 -3.33
N ILE A 153 1.94 -1.20 -4.39
CA ILE A 153 2.25 0.23 -4.35
C ILE A 153 1.34 0.96 -3.35
N VAL A 154 0.02 0.67 -3.38
CA VAL A 154 -0.95 1.26 -2.44
C VAL A 154 -0.67 0.83 -1.00
N HIS A 155 -0.36 -0.46 -0.78
CA HIS A 155 -0.04 -0.98 0.53
C HIS A 155 1.22 -0.31 1.11
N LEU A 156 2.29 -0.20 0.31
CA LEU A 156 3.52 0.47 0.70
C LEU A 156 3.28 1.96 1.00
N ALA A 157 2.49 2.64 0.17
CA ALA A 157 2.10 4.02 0.42
C ALA A 157 1.37 4.16 1.77
N GLY A 158 0.45 3.23 2.09
CA GLY A 158 -0.21 3.17 3.38
C GLY A 158 0.74 2.98 4.56
N MET A 159 1.74 2.10 4.44
CA MET A 159 2.77 1.93 5.47
C MET A 159 3.58 3.21 5.71
N LEU A 160 4.00 3.88 4.64
CA LEU A 160 4.83 5.08 4.70
C LEU A 160 4.04 6.32 5.17
N LEU A 161 2.75 6.39 4.84
CA LEU A 161 1.82 7.41 5.33
C LEU A 161 1.27 7.09 6.73
N HIS A 162 1.54 5.91 7.26
CA HIS A 162 0.95 5.39 8.50
C HIS A 162 -0.60 5.37 8.48
N ASP A 163 -1.18 4.98 7.35
CA ASP A 163 -2.63 4.95 7.15
C ASP A 163 -3.18 3.53 6.94
N GLU A 164 -3.96 3.06 7.92
CA GLU A 164 -4.56 1.71 7.89
C GLU A 164 -5.56 1.52 6.74
N SER A 165 -6.22 2.58 6.25
CA SER A 165 -7.21 2.45 5.17
C SER A 165 -6.56 2.09 3.83
N LEU A 166 -5.33 2.56 3.60
CA LEU A 166 -4.51 2.19 2.44
C LEU A 166 -3.89 0.80 2.59
N ILE A 167 -3.37 0.49 3.79
CA ILE A 167 -2.76 -0.82 4.10
C ILE A 167 -3.76 -1.96 3.89
N CYS A 168 -5.00 -1.74 4.34
CA CYS A 168 -6.09 -2.72 4.29
C CYS A 168 -7.00 -2.54 3.06
N TRP A 169 -6.70 -1.61 2.15
CA TRP A 169 -7.54 -1.35 0.96
C TRP A 169 -7.70 -2.60 0.10
N TYR A 170 -6.63 -3.37 0.01
CA TYR A 170 -6.61 -4.64 -0.66
C TYR A 170 -6.05 -5.66 0.33
N GLU A 171 -6.79 -6.75 0.57
CA GLU A 171 -6.17 -7.96 1.08
C GLU A 171 -5.19 -8.40 0.01
N LEU A 172 -3.94 -7.93 0.09
CA LEU A 172 -2.85 -8.60 -0.61
C LEU A 172 -3.04 -10.06 -0.20
N PRO A 173 -3.35 -10.98 -1.13
CA PRO A 173 -3.26 -12.37 -0.77
C PRO A 173 -1.83 -12.45 -0.26
N ALA A 174 -1.64 -12.81 1.02
CA ALA A 174 -0.35 -13.33 1.43
C ALA A 174 0.01 -14.25 0.28
N GLN A 175 1.16 -14.06 -0.37
CA GLN A 175 1.68 -15.09 -1.25
C GLN A 175 1.90 -16.28 -0.32
N ILE A 176 0.81 -17.01 -0.02
CA ILE A 176 0.80 -18.17 0.83
C ILE A 176 1.56 -19.12 -0.05
N ASN A 177 2.85 -19.21 0.22
CA ASN A 177 3.69 -20.16 -0.41
C ASN A 177 3.03 -21.52 -0.13
N PRO A 178 2.45 -22.18 -1.15
CA PRO A 178 1.71 -23.41 -0.93
C PRO A 178 2.68 -24.56 -0.63
N LEU A 179 3.98 -24.32 -0.78
CA LEU A 179 5.04 -25.27 -0.52
C LEU A 179 5.32 -25.35 0.97
N SER A 180 5.54 -26.59 1.41
CA SER A 180 6.13 -26.85 2.72
C SER A 180 7.61 -26.44 2.74
N PRO A 181 8.20 -26.20 3.92
CA PRO A 181 9.61 -25.85 4.04
C PRO A 181 10.54 -26.84 3.33
N SER A 182 10.27 -28.14 3.40
CA SER A 182 11.08 -29.17 2.72
C SER A 182 10.94 -29.13 1.19
N GLU A 183 9.76 -28.80 0.67
CA GLU A 183 9.54 -28.63 -0.78
C GLU A 183 10.27 -27.40 -1.31
N LEU A 184 10.17 -26.28 -0.58
CA LEU A 184 10.83 -25.04 -0.91
C LEU A 184 12.36 -25.17 -0.89
N GLN A 185 12.91 -25.69 0.20
CA GLN A 185 14.34 -25.91 0.38
C GLN A 185 14.91 -26.89 -0.68
N THR A 186 14.11 -27.88 -1.09
CA THR A 186 14.50 -28.78 -2.19
C THR A 186 14.61 -28.01 -3.52
N LEU A 187 13.64 -27.15 -3.84
CA LEU A 187 13.66 -26.35 -5.07
C LEU A 187 14.78 -25.30 -5.06
N ASP A 188 15.04 -24.64 -3.92
CA ASP A 188 16.17 -23.74 -3.72
C ASP A 188 17.51 -24.42 -4.02
N HIS A 189 17.74 -25.62 -3.46
CA HIS A 189 18.96 -26.36 -3.75
C HIS A 189 19.09 -26.78 -5.23
N TYR A 190 17.98 -27.10 -5.90
CA TYR A 190 18.03 -27.33 -7.34
C TYR A 190 18.32 -26.06 -8.13
N ALA A 191 17.80 -24.90 -7.71
CA ALA A 191 18.12 -23.61 -8.32
C ALA A 191 19.62 -23.29 -8.21
N GLN A 192 20.25 -23.70 -7.11
CA GLN A 192 21.71 -23.64 -6.89
C GLN A 192 22.51 -24.70 -7.69
N GLY A 193 21.86 -25.52 -8.51
CA GLY A 193 22.52 -26.55 -9.34
C GLY A 193 22.93 -27.82 -8.59
N LYS A 194 22.44 -28.05 -7.35
CA LYS A 194 22.79 -29.25 -6.58
C LYS A 194 22.11 -30.50 -7.17
N THR A 195 22.82 -31.63 -7.10
CA THR A 195 22.29 -32.93 -7.52
C THR A 195 21.34 -33.51 -6.46
N THR A 196 20.43 -34.39 -6.86
CA THR A 196 19.49 -35.05 -5.94
C THR A 196 20.20 -35.74 -4.77
N LEU A 197 21.37 -36.36 -5.03
CA LEU A 197 22.20 -36.98 -4.01
C LEU A 197 22.75 -35.96 -2.99
N CYS A 198 23.27 -34.83 -3.47
CA CYS A 198 23.78 -33.77 -2.62
C CYS A 198 22.67 -33.16 -1.75
N ILE A 199 21.48 -32.97 -2.33
CA ILE A 199 20.29 -32.47 -1.61
C ILE A 199 19.86 -33.46 -0.53
N ALA A 200 19.78 -34.75 -0.85
CA ALA A 200 19.42 -35.80 0.10
C ALA A 200 20.36 -35.81 1.31
N HIS A 201 21.68 -35.73 1.06
CA HIS A 201 22.69 -35.60 2.11
C HIS A 201 22.52 -34.31 2.94
N THR A 202 22.34 -33.17 2.29
CA THR A 202 22.21 -31.86 2.96
C THR A 202 20.97 -31.81 3.86
N MET A 203 19.86 -32.33 3.36
CA MET A 203 18.57 -32.33 4.07
C MET A 203 18.38 -33.52 5.01
N HIS A 204 19.37 -34.42 5.12
CA HIS A 204 19.30 -35.64 5.94
C HIS A 204 18.08 -36.52 5.63
N VAL A 205 17.78 -36.69 4.35
CA VAL A 205 16.67 -37.52 3.85
C VAL A 205 17.14 -38.46 2.74
N SER A 206 16.31 -39.43 2.35
CA SER A 206 16.61 -40.28 1.19
C SER A 206 16.43 -39.54 -0.14
N GLU A 207 17.13 -39.97 -1.20
CA GLU A 207 16.90 -39.46 -2.57
C GLU A 207 15.44 -39.63 -3.03
N SER A 208 14.76 -40.67 -2.55
CA SER A 208 13.34 -40.91 -2.84
C SER A 208 12.43 -39.85 -2.21
N SER A 209 12.79 -39.35 -1.03
CA SER A 209 12.11 -38.25 -0.35
C SER A 209 12.28 -36.95 -1.11
N VAL A 210 13.49 -36.65 -1.60
CA VAL A 210 13.76 -35.46 -2.44
C VAL A 210 12.90 -35.49 -3.70
N LYS A 211 12.85 -36.62 -4.41
CA LYS A 211 11.98 -36.80 -5.60
C LYS A 211 10.50 -36.60 -5.25
N THR A 212 10.08 -37.06 -4.08
CA THR A 212 8.71 -36.89 -3.57
C THR A 212 8.39 -35.42 -3.28
N PHE A 213 9.32 -34.68 -2.68
CA PHE A 213 9.16 -33.24 -2.42
C PHE A 213 8.98 -32.46 -3.73
N VAL A 214 9.82 -32.70 -4.74
CA VAL A 214 9.66 -32.05 -6.06
C VAL A 214 8.30 -32.38 -6.68
N LYS A 215 7.87 -33.64 -6.63
CA LYS A 215 6.58 -34.06 -7.19
C LYS A 215 5.40 -33.38 -6.49
N ARG A 216 5.45 -33.25 -5.16
CA ARG A 216 4.43 -32.56 -4.37
C ARG A 216 4.43 -31.06 -4.66
N ALA A 217 5.62 -30.46 -4.76
CA ALA A 217 5.77 -29.06 -5.14
C ALA A 217 5.14 -28.80 -6.52
N CYS A 218 5.53 -29.56 -7.55
CA CYS A 218 4.96 -29.40 -8.90
C CYS A 218 3.42 -29.52 -8.89
N LYS A 219 2.87 -30.48 -8.14
CA LYS A 219 1.42 -30.65 -7.99
C LYS A 219 0.76 -29.44 -7.32
N LYS A 220 1.35 -28.90 -6.26
CA LYS A 220 0.84 -27.73 -5.53
C LYS A 220 0.90 -26.45 -6.37
N LEU A 221 1.93 -26.33 -7.20
CA LEU A 221 2.13 -25.19 -8.10
C LEU A 221 1.34 -25.31 -9.40
N GLY A 222 0.74 -26.47 -9.69
CA GLY A 222 0.03 -26.70 -10.95
C GLY A 222 0.93 -26.82 -12.18
N VAL A 223 2.22 -27.09 -11.99
CA VAL A 223 3.24 -27.18 -13.05
C VAL A 223 3.63 -28.62 -13.35
N HIS A 224 4.24 -28.86 -14.50
CA HIS A 224 4.56 -30.20 -14.99
C HIS A 224 6.04 -30.54 -14.94
N SER A 225 6.92 -29.56 -14.76
CA SER A 225 8.35 -29.78 -14.68
C SER A 225 8.99 -29.13 -13.45
N ARG A 226 10.12 -29.71 -13.01
CA ARG A 226 10.96 -29.12 -11.96
C ARG A 226 11.43 -27.72 -12.35
N THR A 227 11.76 -27.51 -13.63
CA THR A 227 12.23 -26.22 -14.13
C THR A 227 11.14 -25.16 -14.01
N GLU A 228 9.90 -25.47 -14.42
CA GLU A 228 8.74 -24.58 -14.21
C GLU A 228 8.54 -24.27 -12.72
N ALA A 229 8.65 -25.28 -11.85
CA ALA A 229 8.52 -25.09 -10.41
C ALA A 229 9.57 -24.13 -9.84
N ILE A 230 10.84 -24.25 -10.28
CA ILE A 230 11.93 -23.36 -9.88
C ILE A 230 11.66 -21.93 -10.37
N VAL A 231 11.34 -21.77 -11.66
CA VAL A 231 11.03 -20.46 -12.26
C VAL A 231 9.90 -19.76 -11.52
N MET A 232 8.85 -20.52 -11.17
CA MET A 232 7.71 -19.96 -10.43
C MET A 232 8.07 -19.56 -8.99
N CYS A 233 8.95 -20.31 -8.32
CA CYS A 233 9.43 -19.93 -6.99
C CYS A 233 10.26 -18.64 -7.02
N VAL A 234 11.15 -18.48 -8.02
CA VAL A 234 11.95 -17.26 -8.21
C VAL A 234 11.05 -16.07 -8.53
N HIS A 235 10.09 -16.23 -9.45
CA HIS A 235 9.19 -15.14 -9.85
C HIS A 235 8.27 -14.69 -8.70
N ASN A 236 7.88 -15.60 -7.81
CA ASN A 236 7.11 -15.26 -6.61
C ASN A 236 8.00 -14.93 -5.39
N ASN A 237 9.30 -14.71 -5.57
CA ASN A 237 10.24 -14.38 -4.49
C ASN A 237 10.21 -15.37 -3.30
N TRP A 238 9.95 -16.65 -3.56
CA TRP A 238 9.96 -17.70 -2.53
C TRP A 238 11.35 -18.29 -2.31
N ILE A 239 12.24 -18.21 -3.31
CA ILE A 239 13.66 -18.63 -3.27
C ILE A 239 14.51 -17.63 -4.06
#